data_AF-A0A5S4H1Z9-F1
#
_entry.id   AF-A0A5S4H1Z9-F1
#
_cell.length_a   1.000
_cell.length_b   1.000
_cell.length_c   1.000
_cell.angle_alpha   90.00
_cell.angle_beta   90.00
_cell.angle_gamma   90.00
#
_symmetry.space_group_name_H-M   'P 1'
#
loop_
_entity.id
_entity.type
_entity.pdbx_description
1 polymer ?
#
loop_
_entity_poly.entity_id
_entity_poly.type
_entity_poly.pdbx_seq_one_letter_code
_entity_poly.pdbx_strand_id
1 'polypeptide(L)'
;SAYSAALAAPMLLAVGLAVDGAAVLRTPTAGELAGFAYLSVVVTTIAFLLWYGAIGRLGADRAGLFAGLIPVSAVITTVALGIDRPGAADLAGAALVAAGVVVGLRARVAPREAVAPREAAVPEVVTCESVDTAPIGTARGSA
;
A
#
# COMPACT_ATOMS: atom_id res chain seq x y z
N SER A 1 7.34 -4.66 -2.39
CA SER A 1 8.29 -5.64 -2.95
C SER A 1 9.24 -6.14 -1.88
N ALA A 2 9.62 -7.42 -1.91
CA ALA A 2 10.52 -8.03 -0.92
C ALA A 2 11.89 -7.33 -0.86
N TYR A 3 12.40 -6.87 -2.00
CA TYR A 3 13.67 -6.16 -2.09
C TYR A 3 13.67 -4.83 -1.32
N SER A 4 12.60 -4.04 -1.43
CA SER A 4 12.46 -2.79 -0.66
C SER A 4 12.40 -3.04 0.84
N ALA A 5 11.71 -4.10 1.28
CA ALA A 5 11.67 -4.48 2.69
C ALA A 5 13.04 -4.96 3.19
N ALA A 6 13.75 -5.75 2.37
CA ALA A 6 15.09 -6.25 2.67
C ALA A 6 16.12 -5.11 2.80
N LEU A 7 16.01 -4.05 2.00
CA LEU A 7 16.87 -2.86 2.12
C LEU A 7 16.45 -1.93 3.27
N ALA A 8 15.15 -1.83 3.55
CA ALA A 8 14.65 -0.97 4.62
C ALA A 8 15.17 -1.42 6.00
N ALA A 9 15.21 -2.72 6.27
CA ALA A 9 15.66 -3.26 7.56
C ALA A 9 17.08 -2.82 7.97
N PRO A 10 18.15 -3.01 7.17
CA PRO A 10 19.49 -2.55 7.51
C PRO A 10 19.60 -1.02 7.52
N MET A 11 18.88 -0.30 6.65
CA MET A 11 18.86 1.17 6.69
C MET A 11 18.26 1.69 8.00
N LEU A 12 17.11 1.14 8.43
CA LEU A 12 16.47 1.50 9.70
C LEU A 12 17.34 1.12 10.89
N LEU A 13 18.03 -0.02 10.85
CA LEU A 13 18.99 -0.41 11.89
C LEU A 13 20.18 0.55 11.95
N ALA A 14 20.74 0.96 10.81
CA ALA A 14 21.83 1.93 10.77
C ALA A 14 21.40 3.29 11.34
N VAL A 15 20.20 3.75 11.00
CA VAL A 15 19.63 4.97 11.58
C VAL A 15 19.43 4.82 13.09
N GLY A 16 18.85 3.71 13.55
CA GLY A 16 18.65 3.45 14.97
C GLY A 16 19.96 3.37 15.76
N LEU A 17 21.01 2.77 15.19
CA LEU A 17 22.35 2.78 15.79
C LEU A 17 22.95 4.19 15.86
N ALA A 18 22.70 5.04 14.86
CA ALA A 18 23.19 6.42 14.86
C ALA A 18 22.45 7.32 15.86
N VAL A 19 21.17 7.06 16.11
CA VAL A 19 20.32 7.86 17.01
C VAL A 19 20.37 7.35 18.46
N ASP A 20 20.20 6.05 18.66
CA ASP A 20 20.02 5.41 19.96
C ASP A 20 21.23 4.55 20.40
N GLY A 21 22.23 4.36 19.53
CA GLY A 21 23.41 3.54 19.83
C GLY A 21 23.05 2.07 20.11
N ALA A 22 23.73 1.47 21.09
CA ALA A 22 23.47 0.08 21.48
C ALA A 22 22.06 -0.15 22.07
N ALA A 23 21.35 0.92 22.47
CA ALA A 23 20.00 0.81 23.01
C ALA A 23 18.96 0.40 21.94
N VAL A 24 19.30 0.46 20.64
CA VAL A 24 18.43 0.01 19.55
C VAL A 24 18.04 -1.48 19.65
N LEU A 25 18.87 -2.30 20.30
CA LEU A 25 18.62 -3.74 20.53
C LEU A 25 18.12 -4.04 21.95
N ARG A 26 17.57 -3.04 22.66
CA ARG A 26 16.92 -3.26 23.95
C ARG A 26 15.85 -4.34 23.82
N THR A 27 15.74 -5.20 24.85
CA THR A 27 14.64 -6.16 24.95
C THR A 27 13.30 -5.41 25.09
N PRO A 28 12.32 -5.68 24.22
CA PRO A 28 11.01 -5.04 24.30
C PRO A 28 10.26 -5.49 25.55
N THR A 29 9.43 -4.60 26.08
CA THR A 29 8.45 -4.95 27.12
C THR A 29 7.38 -5.88 26.53
N ALA A 30 6.64 -6.57 27.40
CA ALA A 30 5.56 -7.46 26.97
C ALA A 30 4.48 -6.72 26.15
N GLY A 31 4.20 -5.46 26.47
CA GLY A 31 3.25 -4.63 25.73
C GLY A 31 3.74 -4.26 24.33
N GLU A 32 5.01 -3.88 24.19
CA GLU A 32 5.64 -3.60 22.90
C GLU A 32 5.67 -4.84 22.01
N LEU A 33 6.02 -6.00 22.59
CA LEU A 33 6.00 -7.28 21.89
C LEU A 33 4.59 -7.66 21.42
N ALA A 34 3.57 -7.47 22.28
CA ALA A 34 2.18 -7.71 21.90
C ALA A 34 1.73 -6.76 20.77
N GLY A 35 2.15 -5.49 20.82
CA GLY A 35 1.92 -4.53 19.75
C GLY A 35 2.54 -4.96 18.42
N PHE A 36 3.81 -5.40 18.43
CA PHE A 36 4.46 -5.92 17.23
C PHE A 36 3.81 -7.20 16.70
N ALA A 37 3.40 -8.12 17.58
CA ALA A 37 2.69 -9.33 17.18
C ALA A 37 1.34 -8.99 16.54
N TYR A 38 0.59 -8.03 17.12
CA TYR A 38 -0.67 -7.56 16.55
C TYR A 38 -0.47 -6.91 15.18
N LEU A 39 0.49 -5.99 15.03
CA LEU A 39 0.74 -5.31 13.76
C LEU A 39 1.23 -6.26 12.67
N SER A 40 2.12 -7.20 13.00
CA SER A 40 2.67 -8.14 12.02
C SER A 40 1.66 -9.22 11.62
N VAL A 41 1.01 -9.88 12.57
CA VAL A 41 0.12 -11.00 12.27
C VAL A 41 -1.27 -10.52 11.84
N VAL A 42 -1.89 -9.65 12.64
CA VAL A 42 -3.29 -9.26 12.42
C VAL A 42 -3.37 -8.20 11.32
N VAL A 43 -2.64 -7.09 11.49
CA VAL A 43 -2.75 -5.94 10.58
C VAL A 43 -2.03 -6.19 9.25
N THR A 44 -0.91 -6.92 9.26
CA THR A 44 -0.17 -7.20 8.01
C THR A 44 -0.59 -8.53 7.39
N THR A 45 -0.35 -9.67 8.03
CA THR A 45 -0.63 -10.97 7.38
C THR A 45 -2.12 -11.19 7.12
N ILE A 46 -2.95 -11.17 8.16
CA ILE A 46 -4.37 -11.52 8.04
C ILE A 46 -5.10 -10.48 7.19
N ALA A 47 -4.92 -9.18 7.45
CA ALA A 47 -5.61 -8.16 6.69
C ALA A 47 -5.22 -8.16 5.20
N PHE A 48 -3.94 -8.38 4.85
CA PHE A 48 -3.54 -8.47 3.43
C PHE A 48 -4.12 -9.71 2.75
N LEU A 49 -4.14 -10.87 3.42
CA LEU A 49 -4.75 -12.09 2.86
C LEU A 49 -6.25 -11.88 2.61
N LEU A 50 -6.96 -11.30 3.58
CA LEU A 50 -8.38 -10.97 3.42
C LEU A 50 -8.60 -9.95 2.32
N TRP A 51 -7.75 -8.94 2.22
CA TRP A 51 -7.82 -7.90 1.21
C TRP A 51 -7.60 -8.45 -0.20
N TYR A 52 -6.54 -9.22 -0.43
CA TYR A 52 -6.29 -9.83 -1.74
C TYR A 52 -7.36 -10.87 -2.10
N GLY A 53 -7.85 -11.62 -1.10
CA GLY A 53 -9.02 -12.48 -1.28
C GLY A 53 -10.29 -11.69 -1.66
N ALA A 54 -10.50 -10.53 -1.05
CA ALA A 54 -11.62 -9.64 -1.38
C ALA A 54 -11.48 -9.06 -2.78
N ILE A 55 -10.29 -8.63 -3.21
CA ILE A 55 -10.05 -8.20 -4.59
C ILE A 55 -10.41 -9.32 -5.58
N GLY A 56 -9.95 -10.55 -5.32
CA GLY A 56 -10.26 -11.71 -6.17
C GLY A 56 -11.74 -12.03 -6.27
N ARG A 57 -12.51 -11.81 -5.19
CA ARG A 57 -13.95 -12.13 -5.14
C ARG A 57 -14.86 -10.98 -5.59
N LEU A 58 -14.51 -9.72 -5.28
CA LEU A 58 -15.35 -8.54 -5.51
C LEU A 58 -14.97 -7.75 -6.78
N GLY A 59 -13.74 -7.95 -7.27
CA GLY A 59 -13.11 -7.14 -8.31
C GLY A 59 -12.49 -5.85 -7.77
N ALA A 60 -11.48 -5.34 -8.47
CA ALA A 60 -10.71 -4.15 -8.06
C ALA A 60 -11.59 -2.90 -7.88
N ASP A 61 -12.60 -2.71 -8.74
CA ASP A 61 -13.54 -1.58 -8.67
C ASP A 61 -14.25 -1.49 -7.31
N ARG A 62 -14.84 -2.60 -6.83
CA ARG A 62 -15.57 -2.62 -5.56
C ARG A 62 -14.63 -2.59 -4.37
N ALA A 63 -13.53 -3.34 -4.45
CA ALA A 63 -12.50 -3.34 -3.41
C ALA A 63 -11.98 -1.91 -3.18
N GLY A 64 -11.70 -1.15 -4.24
CA GLY A 64 -11.29 0.26 -4.16
C GLY A 64 -12.32 1.17 -3.45
N LEU A 65 -13.61 0.98 -3.72
CA LEU A 65 -14.67 1.71 -2.99
C LEU A 65 -14.70 1.35 -1.51
N PHE A 66 -14.44 0.09 -1.14
CA PHE A 66 -14.31 -0.32 0.27
C PHE A 66 -13.09 0.29 0.94
N ALA A 67 -11.96 0.42 0.24
CA ALA A 67 -10.79 1.14 0.77
C ALA A 67 -11.12 2.63 1.02
N GLY A 68 -12.07 3.19 0.27
CA GLY A 68 -12.62 4.51 0.55
C GLY A 68 -13.16 4.64 1.98
N LEU A 69 -13.67 3.57 2.60
CA LEU A 69 -14.30 3.61 3.92
C LEU A 69 -13.33 3.81 5.11
N ILE A 70 -12.01 3.87 4.86
CA ILE A 70 -10.97 4.04 5.89
C ILE A 70 -11.21 5.24 6.82
N PRO A 71 -11.55 6.45 6.33
CA PRO A 71 -11.80 7.60 7.21
C PRO A 71 -13.02 7.41 8.12
N VAL A 72 -14.05 6.72 7.64
CA VAL A 72 -15.25 6.42 8.43
C VAL A 72 -14.92 5.44 9.56
N SER A 73 -14.20 4.37 9.24
CA SER A 73 -13.79 3.39 10.26
C SER A 73 -12.81 3.99 11.26
N ALA A 74 -11.93 4.90 10.83
CA ALA A 74 -11.02 5.62 11.72
C ALA A 74 -11.79 6.44 12.78
N VAL A 75 -12.75 7.28 12.35
CA VAL A 75 -13.59 8.05 13.28
C VAL A 75 -14.35 7.15 14.25
N ILE A 76 -14.98 6.09 13.74
CA ILE A 76 -15.71 5.13 14.58
C ILE A 76 -14.77 4.48 15.61
N THR A 77 -13.57 4.08 15.20
CA THR A 77 -12.59 3.42 16.06
C THR A 77 -12.08 4.37 17.15
N THR A 78 -11.76 5.61 16.79
CA THR A 78 -11.33 6.65 17.74
C THR A 78 -12.37 6.88 18.83
N VAL A 79 -13.66 7.00 18.45
CA VAL A 79 -14.77 7.16 19.40
C VAL A 79 -14.96 5.89 20.24
N ALA A 80 -14.97 4.71 19.61
CA ALA A 80 -15.23 3.45 20.29
C ALA A 80 -14.15 3.10 21.32
N LEU A 81 -12.89 3.43 21.04
CA LEU A 81 -11.77 3.24 21.96
C LEU A 81 -11.64 4.38 22.97
N GLY A 82 -12.44 5.44 22.86
CA GLY A 82 -12.35 6.62 23.73
C GLY A 82 -11.01 7.34 23.63
N ILE A 83 -10.32 7.25 22.49
CA ILE A 83 -8.99 7.83 22.28
C ILE A 83 -9.09 9.36 22.24
N ASP A 84 -10.02 9.88 21.45
CA ASP A 84 -10.28 11.32 21.32
C ASP A 84 -11.71 11.57 20.81
N ARG A 85 -12.15 12.84 20.85
CA ARG A 85 -13.41 13.26 20.23
C ARG A 85 -13.14 13.74 18.79
N PRO A 86 -13.77 13.13 17.78
CA PRO A 86 -13.55 13.52 16.39
C PRO A 86 -13.97 14.98 16.16
N GLY A 87 -13.11 15.73 15.49
CA GLY A 87 -13.37 17.12 15.15
C GLY A 87 -14.41 17.24 14.03
N ALA A 88 -14.87 18.48 13.79
CA ALA A 88 -15.79 18.76 12.69
C ALA A 88 -15.21 18.38 11.32
N ALA A 89 -13.89 18.54 11.14
CA ALA A 89 -13.20 18.15 9.90
C ALA A 89 -13.19 16.63 9.69
N ASP A 90 -12.96 15.84 10.73
CA ASP A 90 -12.96 14.38 10.65
C ASP A 90 -14.35 13.85 10.28
N LEU A 91 -15.38 14.41 10.91
CA LEU A 91 -16.78 14.09 10.62
C LEU A 91 -17.17 14.48 9.20
N ALA A 92 -16.77 15.67 8.75
CA ALA A 92 -17.03 16.14 7.38
C ALA A 92 -16.33 15.24 6.35
N GLY A 93 -15.08 14.87 6.60
CA GLY A 93 -14.31 13.95 5.75
C GLY A 93 -14.95 12.57 5.69
N ALA A 94 -15.32 11.99 6.83
CA ALA A 94 -16.01 10.72 6.91
C ALA A 94 -17.37 10.76 6.17
N ALA A 95 -18.16 11.83 6.34
CA ALA A 95 -19.44 11.99 5.66
C ALA A 95 -19.28 12.12 4.14
N LEU A 96 -18.31 12.91 3.67
CA LEU A 96 -18.00 13.08 2.25
C LEU A 96 -17.61 11.74 1.60
N VAL A 97 -16.75 10.98 2.27
CA VAL A 97 -16.35 9.64 1.86
C VAL A 97 -17.56 8.70 1.78
N ALA A 98 -18.39 8.66 2.83
CA ALA A 98 -19.57 7.81 2.86
C ALA A 98 -20.52 8.13 1.69
N ALA A 99 -20.73 9.42 1.40
CA ALA A 99 -21.52 9.86 0.25
C ALA A 99 -20.90 9.39 -1.08
N GLY A 100 -19.59 9.57 -1.25
CA GLY A 100 -18.86 9.14 -2.45
C GLY A 100 -18.96 7.62 -2.69
N VAL A 101 -18.82 6.81 -1.63
CA VAL A 101 -18.98 5.35 -1.72
C VAL A 101 -20.41 4.97 -2.09
N VAL A 102 -21.42 5.59 -1.48
CA VAL A 102 -22.84 5.33 -1.81
C VAL A 102 -23.14 5.68 -3.26
N VAL A 103 -22.70 6.85 -3.74
CA VAL A 103 -22.87 7.28 -5.14
C VAL A 103 -22.13 6.32 -6.08
N GLY A 104 -20.89 5.96 -5.77
CA GLY A 104 -20.08 5.03 -6.56
C GLY A 104 -20.69 3.63 -6.70
N LEU A 105 -21.31 3.12 -5.63
CA LEU A 105 -22.04 1.85 -5.68
C LEU A 105 -23.34 1.97 -6.51
N ARG A 106 -24.06 3.09 -6.42
CA ARG A 106 -25.35 3.30 -7.09
C ARG A 106 -25.23 3.58 -8.59
N ALA A 107 -24.25 4.38 -9.01
CA ALA A 107 -24.02 4.74 -10.42
C ALA A 107 -23.66 3.53 -11.31
N ARG A 108 -23.31 2.39 -10.70
CA ARG A 108 -22.95 1.14 -11.39
C ARG A 108 -24.11 0.16 -11.54
N VAL A 109 -25.21 0.35 -10.80
CA VAL A 109 -26.45 -0.44 -10.95
C VAL A 109 -27.25 0.04 -12.16
N ALA A 110 -27.09 1.30 -12.56
CA ALA A 110 -27.52 1.76 -13.88
C ALA A 110 -26.72 0.99 -14.95
N PRO A 111 -27.37 0.28 -15.89
CA PRO A 111 -26.68 -0.49 -16.92
C PRO A 111 -25.69 0.41 -17.64
N ARG A 112 -24.41 0.01 -17.64
CA ARG A 112 -23.44 0.59 -18.56
C ARG A 112 -23.93 0.26 -19.97
N GLU A 113 -24.52 1.24 -20.66
CA GLU A 113 -24.54 1.20 -22.13
C GLU A 113 -23.12 0.89 -22.58
N ALA A 114 -23.01 -0.19 -23.35
CA ALA A 114 -21.76 -0.76 -23.81
C ALA A 114 -20.98 0.33 -24.55
N VAL A 115 -20.00 0.94 -23.86
CA VAL A 115 -18.89 1.61 -24.54
C VAL A 115 -18.17 0.48 -25.26
N ALA A 116 -18.39 0.41 -26.58
CA ALA A 116 -17.76 -0.56 -27.47
C ALA A 116 -16.25 -0.62 -27.19
N PRO A 117 -15.62 -1.81 -27.31
CA PRO A 117 -14.19 -1.95 -27.09
C PRO A 117 -13.45 -0.98 -28.00
N ARG A 118 -12.86 0.07 -27.41
CA ARG A 118 -11.85 0.86 -28.10
C ARG A 118 -10.67 -0.08 -28.26
N GLU A 119 -10.53 -0.55 -29.50
CA GLU A 119 -9.41 -1.30 -30.04
C GLU A 119 -8.14 -1.00 -29.25
N ALA A 120 -7.64 -2.04 -28.59
CA ALA A 120 -6.42 -2.00 -27.82
C ALA A 120 -5.29 -1.54 -28.74
N ALA A 121 -4.90 -0.27 -28.62
CA ALA A 121 -3.58 0.17 -29.01
C ALA A 121 -2.59 -0.69 -28.21
N VAL A 122 -1.97 -1.63 -28.92
CA VAL A 122 -0.92 -2.53 -28.45
C VAL A 122 0.09 -1.73 -27.65
N PRO A 123 0.29 -1.99 -26.35
CA PRO A 123 1.34 -1.32 -25.61
C PRO A 123 2.68 -1.84 -26.11
N GLU A 124 3.44 -0.93 -26.72
CA GLU A 124 4.84 -1.07 -27.07
C GLU A 124 5.60 -1.62 -25.85
N VAL A 125 6.20 -2.79 -26.05
CA VAL A 125 7.01 -3.48 -25.06
C VAL A 125 8.20 -2.58 -24.73
N VAL A 126 8.22 -1.98 -23.54
CA VAL A 126 9.41 -1.34 -23.00
C VAL A 126 10.41 -2.46 -22.68
N THR A 127 11.20 -2.81 -23.69
CA THR A 127 12.39 -3.64 -23.54
C THR A 127 13.39 -2.88 -22.69
N CYS A 128 13.72 -3.42 -21.51
CA CYS A 128 14.94 -3.05 -20.81
C CYS A 128 16.12 -3.42 -21.70
N GLU A 129 16.60 -2.45 -22.47
CA GLU A 129 17.84 -2.56 -23.22
C GLU A 129 18.96 -2.86 -22.22
N SER A 130 19.66 -3.95 -22.51
CA SER A 130 20.82 -4.44 -21.79
C SER A 130 21.89 -3.36 -21.73
N VAL A 131 22.32 -3.04 -20.51
CA VAL A 131 23.53 -2.29 -20.20
C VAL A 131 24.66 -2.73 -21.12
N ASP A 132 25.05 -1.79 -21.97
CA ASP A 132 26.23 -1.75 -22.82
C ASP A 132 27.43 -2.48 -22.18
N THR A 133 27.89 -3.55 -22.82
CA THR A 133 29.20 -4.16 -22.54
C THR A 133 30.06 -3.96 -23.78
N ALA A 134 30.42 -2.70 -24.05
CA ALA A 134 31.47 -2.39 -25.01
C ALA A 134 32.82 -2.94 -24.51
N PRO A 135 33.49 -3.85 -25.25
CA PRO A 135 34.86 -4.20 -24.92
C PRO A 135 35.80 -3.04 -25.28
N ILE A 136 36.56 -2.62 -24.28
CA ILE A 136 37.69 -1.70 -24.34
C ILE A 136 38.63 -2.12 -25.47
N GLY A 137 38.97 -1.16 -26.32
CA GLY A 137 39.61 -1.39 -27.60
C GLY A 137 41.00 -2.04 -27.55
N THR A 138 41.36 -2.61 -28.69
CA THR A 138 42.75 -2.87 -29.08
C THR A 138 42.97 -2.33 -30.49
N ALA A 139 43.54 -1.12 -30.57
CA ALA A 139 44.20 -0.62 -31.76
C ALA A 139 45.66 -1.09 -31.75
N ARG A 140 46.07 -1.80 -32.81
CA ARG A 140 47.43 -2.04 -33.34
C ARG A 140 47.20 -2.85 -34.63
N GLY A 141 47.70 -2.53 -35.81
CA GLY A 141 48.69 -1.56 -36.28
C GLY A 141 49.25 -2.10 -37.61
N SER A 142 49.25 -1.24 -38.63
CA SER A 142 50.14 -1.16 -39.81
C SER A 142 50.45 -2.40 -40.67
N ALA A 143 50.07 -2.27 -41.95
CA ALA A 143 50.85 -2.75 -43.10
C ALA A 143 52.09 -1.85 -43.33
#